data_AF-A0A2K2TG89-F1
#
_entry.id   AF-A0A2K2TG89-F1
#
_cell.length_a   1.000
_cell.length_b   1.000
_cell.length_c   1.000
_cell.angle_alpha   90.00
_cell.angle_beta   90.00
_cell.angle_gamma   90.00
#
_symmetry.space_group_name_H-M   'P 1'
#
loop_
_entity.id
_entity.type
_entity.pdbx_description
1 polymer ?
#
loop_
_entity_poly.entity_id
_entity_poly.type
_entity_poly.pdbx_seq_one_letter_code
_entity_poly.pdbx_strand_id
1 'polypeptide(L)' 'PADNAVIERWWCDFKHLWLAHQPAPQTYDQLLKLVAEGVKYFNTVEISGKRKNLTAVDYYRSEIA' A
#
# COMPACT_ATOMS: atom_id res chain seq x y z
N PRO A 1 1.00 -1.64 23.28
CA PRO A 1 0.85 -0.58 22.25
C PRO A 1 1.46 -1.09 20.94
N ALA A 2 0.60 -1.54 20.03
CA ALA A 2 0.78 -2.74 19.21
C ALA A 2 2.02 -2.77 18.29
N ASP A 3 2.63 -3.95 18.23
CA ASP A 3 3.75 -4.44 17.41
C ASP A 3 3.52 -4.36 15.89
N ASN A 4 2.94 -3.27 15.39
CA ASN A 4 2.75 -3.15 13.95
C ASN A 4 4.04 -2.62 13.32
N ALA A 5 4.62 -3.39 12.40
CA ALA A 5 5.81 -2.96 11.67
C ALA A 5 5.52 -1.61 10.98
N VAL A 6 6.51 -0.71 10.90
CA VAL A 6 6.34 0.63 10.32
C VAL A 6 5.67 0.60 8.93
N ILE A 7 5.94 -0.44 8.14
CA ILE A 7 5.33 -0.70 6.83
C ILE A 7 3.81 -0.92 6.89
N GLU A 8 3.29 -1.56 7.94
CA GLU A 8 1.86 -1.79 8.13
C GLU A 8 1.13 -0.48 8.42
N ARG A 9 1.79 0.45 9.13
CA ARG A 9 1.22 1.77 9.35
C ARG A 9 1.12 2.55 8.03
N TRP A 10 2.17 2.49 7.21
CA TRP A 10 2.15 3.14 5.90
C TRP A 10 1.10 2.53 4.96
N TRP A 11 0.94 1.22 4.99
CA TRP A 11 -0.14 0.54 4.26
C TRP A 11 -1.53 0.99 4.77
N CYS A 12 -1.71 1.16 6.07
CA CYS A 12 -2.96 1.66 6.64
C CYS A 12 -3.30 3.09 6.19
N ASP A 13 -2.31 3.97 6.08
CA ASP A 13 -2.53 5.32 5.57
C ASP A 13 -2.87 5.28 4.07
N PHE A 14 -2.11 4.51 3.28
CA PHE A 14 -2.32 4.38 1.84
C PHE A 14 -3.69 3.79 1.51
N LYS A 15 -4.10 2.69 2.15
CA LYS A 15 -5.35 1.99 1.83
C LYS A 15 -6.57 2.90 2.02
N HIS A 16 -6.52 3.81 2.98
CA HIS A 16 -7.61 4.75 3.24
C HIS A 16 -7.77 5.72 2.06
N LEU A 17 -6.66 6.28 1.58
CA LEU A 17 -6.64 7.16 0.40
C LEU A 17 -7.02 6.39 -0.87
N TRP A 18 -6.44 5.21 -1.08
CA TRP A 18 -6.72 4.35 -2.24
C TRP A 18 -8.22 4.08 -2.36
N LEU A 19 -8.87 3.62 -1.29
CA LEU A 19 -10.30 3.33 -1.33
C LEU A 19 -11.16 4.60 -1.52
N ALA A 20 -10.74 5.74 -0.97
CA ALA A 20 -11.46 7.01 -1.13
C ALA A 20 -11.41 7.56 -2.58
N HIS A 21 -10.35 7.24 -3.33
CA HIS A 21 -10.17 7.70 -4.71
C HIS A 21 -10.78 6.77 -5.77
N GLN A 22 -11.34 5.64 -5.36
CA GLN A 22 -11.79 4.60 -6.28
C GLN A 22 -13.32 4.53 -6.30
N PRO A 23 -13.94 4.18 -7.43
CA PRO A 23 -15.36 3.89 -7.47
C PRO A 23 -15.73 2.80 -6.46
N ALA A 24 -16.83 2.99 -5.74
CA ALA A 24 -17.30 1.99 -4.78
C ALA A 24 -17.62 0.67 -5.51
N PRO A 25 -16.96 -0.45 -5.14
CA PRO A 25 -17.20 -1.73 -5.78
C PRO A 25 -18.63 -2.20 -5.49
N GLN A 26 -19.31 -2.73 -6.51
CA GLN A 26 -20.70 -3.19 -6.43
C GLN A 26 -20.81 -4.69 -6.16
N THR A 27 -19.72 -5.43 -6.38
CA THR A 27 -19.66 -6.87 -6.15
C THR A 27 -18.44 -7.25 -5.32
N TYR A 28 -18.48 -8.43 -4.72
CA TYR A 28 -17.35 -8.98 -4.00
C TYR A 28 -16.10 -9.14 -4.90
N ASP A 29 -16.28 -9.60 -6.13
CA ASP A 29 -15.16 -9.73 -7.08
C ASP A 29 -14.53 -8.39 -7.44
N GLN A 30 -15.35 -7.33 -7.57
CA GLN A 30 -14.84 -5.98 -7.79
C GLN A 30 -14.07 -5.48 -6.57
N LEU A 31 -14.54 -5.76 -5.35
CA LEU A 31 -13.81 -5.42 -4.13
C LEU A 31 -12.48 -6.17 -4.04
N LEU A 32 -12.45 -7.47 -4.33
CA LEU A 32 -11.22 -8.27 -4.36
C LEU A 32 -10.22 -7.71 -5.36
N LYS A 33 -10.68 -7.39 -6.58
CA LYS A 33 -9.85 -6.79 -7.61
C LYS A 33 -9.28 -5.43 -7.15
N LEU A 34 -10.11 -4.57 -6.59
CA LEU A 34 -9.71 -3.25 -6.09
C LEU A 34 -8.64 -3.34 -5.00
N VAL A 35 -8.78 -4.30 -4.07
CA VAL A 35 -7.80 -4.55 -3.01
C VAL A 35 -6.50 -5.09 -3.60
N ALA A 36 -6.56 -6.07 -4.51
CA ALA A 36 -5.38 -6.64 -5.15
C ALA A 36 -4.59 -5.59 -5.95
N GLU A 37 -5.29 -4.71 -6.67
CA GLU A 37 -4.69 -3.58 -7.38
C GLU A 37 -4.03 -2.60 -6.42
N GLY A 38 -4.69 -2.25 -5.31
CA GLY A 38 -4.12 -1.38 -4.28
C GLY A 38 -2.85 -1.96 -3.66
N VAL A 39 -2.83 -3.26 -3.34
CA VAL A 39 -1.64 -3.94 -2.80
C VAL A 39 -0.50 -3.90 -3.81
N LYS A 40 -0.77 -4.20 -5.08
CA LYS A 40 0.24 -4.15 -6.14
C LYS A 40 0.78 -2.73 -6.31
N TYR A 41 -0.11 -1.73 -6.35
CA TYR A 41 0.26 -0.33 -6.51
C TYR A 41 1.13 0.16 -5.36
N PHE A 42 0.74 -0.07 -4.11
CA PHE A 42 1.54 0.33 -2.94
C PHE A 42 2.93 -0.29 -2.93
N ASN A 43 3.02 -1.55 -3.34
CA ASN A 43 4.28 -2.29 -3.29
C ASN A 43 5.26 -1.86 -4.38
N THR A 44 4.76 -1.52 -5.57
CA THR A 44 5.59 -1.42 -6.79
C THR A 44 5.49 -0.09 -7.53
N VAL A 45 4.55 0.79 -7.16
CA VAL A 45 4.28 2.04 -7.89
C VAL A 45 4.30 3.25 -6.96
N GLU A 46 3.65 3.18 -5.80
CA GLU A 46 3.65 4.31 -4.85
C GLU A 46 5.07 4.59 -4.37
N ILE A 47 5.52 5.82 -4.60
CA ILE A 47 6.78 6.36 -4.09
C ILE A 47 6.45 7.29 -2.95
N SER A 48 7.13 7.10 -1.81
CA SER A 48 6.86 7.90 -0.61
C SER A 48 8.13 8.52 -0.05
N GLY A 49 8.04 9.78 0.38
CA GLY A 49 9.08 10.42 1.19
C GLY A 49 9.33 9.68 2.52
N LYS A 50 8.32 8.96 3.04
CA LYS A 50 8.46 8.07 4.20
C LYS A 50 9.42 6.89 3.93
N ARG A 51 9.66 6.58 2.65
CA ARG A 51 10.46 5.45 2.14
C ARG A 51 11.67 5.89 1.33
N LYS A 52 12.32 7.00 1.70
CA LYS A 52 13.47 7.55 0.95
C LYS A 52 13.17 7.81 -0.53
N ASN A 53 11.92 8.14 -0.87
CA ASN A 53 11.43 8.25 -2.25
C ASN A 53 11.59 6.96 -3.07
N LEU A 54 11.43 5.81 -2.42
CA LEU A 54 11.39 4.48 -3.05
C LEU A 54 10.00 3.86 -2.94
N THR A 55 9.77 2.82 -3.75
CA THR A 55 8.64 1.92 -3.59
C THR A 55 8.77 1.09 -2.30
N ALA A 56 7.70 0.44 -1.86
CA ALA A 56 7.79 -0.43 -0.68
C ALA A 56 8.82 -1.55 -0.86
N VAL A 57 8.82 -2.17 -2.05
CA VAL A 57 9.72 -3.28 -2.37
C VAL A 57 11.17 -2.80 -2.46
N ASP A 58 11.43 -1.66 -3.11
CA ASP A 58 12.79 -1.14 -3.25
C ASP A 58 13.35 -0.66 -1.92
N TYR A 59 12.51 -0.03 -1.09
CA TYR A 59 12.88 0.30 0.29
C TYR A 59 13.28 -0.97 1.06
N TYR A 60 12.44 -2.00 1.07
CA TYR A 60 12.75 -3.26 1.76
C TYR A 60 14.06 -3.90 1.27
N ARG A 61 14.29 -3.92 -0.04
CA ARG A 61 15.56 -4.40 -0.63
C ARG A 61 16.76 -3.56 -0.18
N SER A 62 16.60 -2.24 -0.07
CA SER A 62 17.68 -1.34 0.36
C SER A 62 18.03 -1.45 1.85
N GLU A 63 17.13 -1.96 2.68
CA GLU A 63 17.36 -2.13 4.13
C GLU A 63 17.98 -3.51 4.48
N ILE A 64 17.96 -4.46 3.54
CA ILE A 64 18.54 -5.81 3.70
C ILE A 64 19.89 -5.95 3.01
N ALA A 65 20.19 -5.07 2.05
CA ALA A 65 21.49 -4.97 1.36
C ALA A 65 22.52 -4.23 2.22
#